data_AF-A0A371F345-F1
#
_entry.id   AF-A0A371F345-F1
#
_cell.length_a   1.000
_cell.length_b   1.000
_cell.length_c   1.000
_cell.angle_alpha   90.00
_cell.angle_beta   90.00
_cell.angle_gamma   90.00
#
_symmetry.space_group_name_H-M   'P 1'
#
loop_
_entity.id
_entity.type
_entity.pdbx_description
1 polymer ?
#
loop_
_entity_poly.entity_id
_entity_poly.type
_entity_poly.pdbx_seq_one_letter_code
_entity_poly.pdbx_strand_id
1 'polypeptide(L)' 'MGSGAGVILEGPNGGLIEQSLHFKFKANNNQVEYEALLPGMRLAKELEAKTLTTKSDSKLVTGQVNGEY' A
#
# COMPACT_ATOMS: atom_id res chain seq x y z
N MET A 1 -11.45 -12.72 -13.84
CA MET A 1 -11.14 -12.82 -12.39
C MET A 1 -10.03 -11.82 -12.11
N GLY A 2 -10.33 -10.75 -11.38
CA GLY A 2 -9.37 -9.72 -10.99
C GLY A 2 -8.69 -10.04 -9.65
N SER A 3 -7.80 -9.18 -9.22
CA SER A 3 -7.14 -9.22 -7.89
C SER A 3 -7.60 -8.04 -7.04
N GLY A 4 -7.30 -8.04 -5.74
CA GLY A 4 -7.63 -6.92 -4.86
C GLY A 4 -6.68 -6.79 -3.68
N ALA A 5 -6.63 -5.60 -3.09
CA ALA A 5 -5.83 -5.28 -1.93
C ALA A 5 -6.60 -4.37 -0.96
N GLY A 6 -6.24 -4.43 0.32
CA GLY A 6 -6.67 -3.47 1.33
C GLY A 6 -5.50 -2.57 1.73
N VAL A 7 -5.77 -1.29 1.91
CA VAL A 7 -4.86 -0.32 2.50
C VAL A 7 -5.50 0.24 3.75
N ILE A 8 -4.76 0.25 4.85
CA ILE A 8 -5.19 0.84 6.12
C ILE A 8 -4.22 1.96 6.47
N LEU A 9 -4.75 3.15 6.69
CA LEU A 9 -4.01 4.28 7.23
C LEU A 9 -4.47 4.54 8.65
N GLU A 10 -3.51 4.54 9.58
CA GLU A 10 -3.75 4.82 10.99
C GLU A 10 -3.18 6.21 11.33
N GLY A 11 -4.06 7.09 11.79
CA GLY A 11 -3.70 8.41 12.27
C GLY A 11 -3.24 8.39 13.73
N PRO A 12 -2.51 9.44 14.18
CA PRO A 12 -1.95 9.50 15.54
C PRO A 12 -3.00 9.49 16.67
N ASN A 13 -4.26 9.79 16.35
CA ASN A 13 -5.38 9.76 17.29
C ASN A 13 -6.15 8.43 17.28
N GLY A 14 -5.62 7.39 16.63
CA GLY A 14 -6.29 6.09 16.44
C GLY A 14 -7.39 6.12 15.37
N GLY A 15 -7.46 7.18 14.56
CA GLY A 15 -8.37 7.24 13.42
C GLY A 15 -7.90 6.30 12.31
N LEU A 16 -8.77 5.40 11.85
CA LEU A 16 -8.46 4.46 10.79
C LEU A 16 -9.18 4.86 9.50
N ILE A 17 -8.45 4.85 8.39
CA ILE A 17 -9.00 4.99 7.04
C ILE A 17 -8.66 3.71 6.29
N GLU A 18 -9.68 2.96 5.91
CA GLU A 18 -9.54 1.74 5.13
C GLU A 18 -9.96 1.99 3.68
N GLN A 19 -9.11 1.61 2.74
CA GLN A 19 -9.40 1.67 1.31
C GLN A 19 -9.22 0.30 0.69
N SER A 20 -10.25 -0.18 -0.01
CA SER A 20 -10.18 -1.40 -0.81
C SER A 20 -9.92 -1.08 -2.26
N LEU A 21 -8.93 -1.74 -2.84
CA LEU A 21 -8.51 -1.59 -4.23
C LEU A 21 -8.89 -2.87 -4.98
N HIS A 22 -9.58 -2.71 -6.11
CA HIS A 22 -9.91 -3.81 -7.00
C HIS A 22 -9.18 -3.64 -8.34
N PHE A 23 -8.29 -4.58 -8.63
CA PHE A 23 -7.55 -4.64 -9.88
C PHE A 23 -8.34 -5.42 -10.91
N LYS A 24 -8.60 -4.79 -12.06
CA LYS A 24 -9.29 -5.43 -13.20
C LYS A 24 -8.46 -6.53 -13.86
N PHE A 25 -7.19 -6.66 -13.48
CA PHE A 25 -6.26 -7.67 -13.96
C PHE A 25 -5.95 -8.68 -12.87
N LYS A 26 -5.51 -9.88 -13.28
CA LYS A 26 -5.00 -10.89 -12.37
C LYS A 26 -3.54 -10.56 -12.07
N ALA A 27 -3.23 -10.42 -10.79
CA ALA A 27 -1.91 -10.10 -10.26
C ALA A 27 -1.47 -11.15 -9.23
N ASN A 28 -0.18 -11.44 -9.16
CA ASN A 28 0.40 -12.22 -8.07
C ASN A 28 0.51 -11.38 -6.78
N ASN A 29 0.80 -12.00 -5.64
CA ASN A 29 0.81 -11.32 -4.34
C ASN A 29 1.73 -10.08 -4.32
N ASN A 30 2.96 -10.21 -4.84
CA ASN A 30 3.92 -9.10 -4.88
C ASN A 30 3.42 -7.95 -5.76
N GLN A 31 2.79 -8.26 -6.89
CA GLN A 31 2.17 -7.26 -7.76
C GLN A 31 0.99 -6.57 -7.08
N VAL A 32 0.13 -7.33 -6.39
CA VAL A 32 -0.99 -6.78 -5.62
C VAL A 32 -0.50 -5.82 -4.54
N GLU A 33 0.53 -6.19 -3.79
CA GLU A 33 1.11 -5.35 -2.74
C GLU A 33 1.75 -4.08 -3.30
N TYR A 34 2.51 -4.19 -4.39
CA TYR A 34 3.13 -3.03 -5.04
C TYR A 34 2.07 -2.06 -5.60
N GLU A 35 1.09 -2.60 -6.30
CA GLU A 35 0.00 -1.83 -6.90
C GLU A 35 -0.92 -1.22 -5.83
N ALA A 36 -0.96 -1.79 -4.63
CA ALA A 36 -1.67 -1.22 -3.48
C ALA A 36 -0.88 -0.15 -2.73
N LEU A 37 0.45 -0.25 -2.73
CA LEU A 37 1.33 0.71 -2.07
C LEU A 37 1.23 2.10 -2.69
N LEU A 38 1.21 2.18 -4.02
CA LEU A 38 1.14 3.46 -4.75
C LEU A 38 -0.10 4.31 -4.37
N PRO A 39 -1.34 3.82 -4.45
CA PRO A 39 -2.52 4.57 -4.01
C PRO A 39 -2.51 4.83 -2.50
N GLY A 40 -1.99 3.92 -1.67
CA GLY A 40 -1.83 4.15 -0.23
C GLY A 40 -0.89 5.33 0.09
N MET A 41 0.25 5.44 -0.62
CA MET A 41 1.17 6.57 -0.49
C MET A 41 0.55 7.88 -0.98
N ARG A 42 -0.23 7.85 -2.07
CA ARG A 42 -0.96 9.02 -2.56
C ARG A 42 -1.98 9.52 -1.55
N LEU A 43 -2.77 8.60 -0.98
CA LEU A 43 -3.75 8.93 0.05
C LEU A 43 -3.09 9.51 1.30
N ALA A 44 -1.98 8.92 1.75
CA ALA A 44 -1.20 9.47 2.86
C ALA A 44 -0.70 10.90 2.57
N LYS A 45 -0.25 11.16 1.33
CA LYS A 45 0.18 12.49 0.90
C LYS A 45 -0.99 13.49 0.86
N GLU A 46 -2.16 13.09 0.38
CA GLU A 46 -3.38 13.92 0.36
C GLU A 46 -3.85 14.28 1.77
N LEU A 47 -3.61 13.39 2.74
CA LEU A 47 -3.90 13.60 4.16
C LEU A 47 -2.77 14.35 4.90
N GLU A 48 -1.79 14.89 4.16
CA GLU A 48 -0.63 15.62 4.71
C GLU A 48 0.16 14.82 5.75
N ALA A 49 0.19 13.50 5.62
CA ALA A 49 0.95 12.64 6.52
C ALA A 49 2.44 12.99 6.46
N LYS A 50 3.03 13.34 7.61
CA LYS A 50 4.46 13.67 7.72
C LYS A 50 5.37 12.45 7.67
N THR A 51 4.83 11.28 8.04
CA THR A 51 5.57 10.02 8.07
C THR A 51 4.60 8.91 7.73
N LEU A 52 4.99 8.03 6.81
CA LEU A 52 4.26 6.83 6.44
C LEU A 52 5.12 5.61 6.77
N THR A 53 4.57 4.68 7.53
CA THR A 53 5.20 3.39 7.79
C THR A 53 4.41 2.31 7.06
N THR A 54 5.00 1.74 6.02
CA THR A 54 4.41 0.62 5.29
C THR A 54 4.94 -0.69 5.87
N LYS A 55 4.02 -1.61 6.18
CA LYS A 55 4.36 -3.00 6.53
C LYS A 55 3.95 -3.88 5.36
N SER A 56 4.90 -4.61 4.80
CA SER A 56 4.70 -5.59 3.73
C SER A 56 5.47 -6.85 4.09
N ASP A 57 4.90 -8.00 3.81
CA ASP A 57 5.53 -9.32 3.93
C ASP A 57 6.33 -9.68 2.66
N SER A 58 6.17 -8.94 1.56
CA SER A 58 6.97 -9.07 0.36
C SER A 58 8.34 -8.39 0.48
N LYS A 59 9.37 -9.22 0.67
CA LYS A 59 10.78 -8.80 0.62
C LYS A 59 11.17 -8.08 -0.68
N LEU A 60 10.50 -8.41 -1.79
CA LEU A 60 10.77 -7.79 -3.08
C LEU A 60 10.27 -6.35 -3.11
N VAL A 61 9.05 -6.11 -2.64
CA VAL A 61 8.47 -4.76 -2.57
C VAL A 61 9.28 -3.89 -1.61
N THR A 62 9.66 -4.42 -0.44
CA THR A 62 10.50 -3.67 0.50
C THR A 62 11.88 -3.34 -0.08
N GLY A 63 12.51 -4.29 -0.77
CA GLY A 63 13.84 -4.08 -1.39
C GLY A 63 13.82 -3.03 -2.49
N GLN A 64 12.81 -3.04 -3.37
CA GLN A 64 12.66 -2.03 -4.42
C GLN A 64 12.39 -0.63 -3.88
N VAL A 65 11.55 -0.51 -2.84
CA VAL A 65 11.24 0.78 -2.20
C VAL A 65 12.45 1.34 -1.46
N ASN A 66 13.27 0.48 -0.86
CA ASN A 66 14.50 0.86 -0.17
C ASN A 66 15.70 1.08 -1.12
N GLY A 67 15.57 0.76 -2.41
CA GLY A 67 16.67 0.85 -3.37
C GLY A 67 17.77 -0.21 -3.16
N GLU A 68 17.42 -1.33 -2.55
CA GLU A 68 18.33 -2.45 -2.26
C GLU A 68 18.42 -3.46 -3.42
N TYR A 69 17.72 -3.19 -4.54
CA TYR A 69 17.62 -4.02 -5.75
C TYR A 69 17.79 -3.19 -7.03
#